data_AF-D8K8F7-F1
#
_entry.id   AF-D8K8F7-F1
#
_cell.length_a   1.000
_cell.length_b   1.000
_cell.length_c   1.000
_cell.angle_alpha   90.00
_cell.angle_beta   90.00
_cell.angle_gamma   90.00
#
_symmetry.space_group_name_H-M   'P 1'
#
loop_
_entity.id
_entity.type
_entity.pdbx_description
1 polymer ?
#
loop_
_entity_poly.entity_id
_entity_poly.type
_entity_poly.pdbx_seq_one_letter_code
_entity_poly.pdbx_strand_id
1 'polypeptide(L)'
;MTDHKAYSPSTFPPQGLIQLQAVTCRLMLRYTHHASPYLASTVARYLRLLSEHPVVQNEPECRATYLHLLDDWQRLTLGRSYSHEPLTPVSMKPGRH
;
A
#
# COMPACT_ATOMS: atom_id res chain seq x y z
N MET A 1 28.84 41.04 -11.75
CA MET A 1 29.11 39.76 -12.43
C MET A 1 28.25 38.70 -11.79
N THR A 2 27.43 38.10 -12.63
CA THR A 2 26.37 37.11 -12.37
C THR A 2 26.92 35.79 -11.87
N ASP A 3 26.28 35.20 -10.86
CA ASP A 3 26.08 33.75 -10.85
C ASP A 3 24.72 33.43 -10.22
N HIS A 4 23.71 33.42 -11.10
CA HIS A 4 22.41 32.84 -10.83
C HIS A 4 22.62 31.33 -10.69
N LYS A 5 22.78 30.83 -9.46
CA LYS A 5 22.63 29.40 -9.21
C LYS A 5 21.13 29.07 -9.29
N ALA A 6 20.71 28.84 -10.53
CA ALA A 6 19.37 28.43 -10.92
C ALA A 6 18.95 27.18 -10.15
N TYR A 7 18.13 27.37 -9.12
CA TYR A 7 17.27 26.31 -8.60
C TYR A 7 16.10 26.14 -9.57
N SER A 8 16.18 25.13 -10.45
CA SER A 8 15.06 24.26 -10.87
C SER A 8 15.47 23.48 -12.11
N PRO A 9 15.19 22.17 -12.13
CA PRO A 9 14.02 21.76 -12.90
C PRO A 9 13.18 20.69 -12.19
N SER A 10 11.86 20.90 -12.22
CA SER A 10 10.78 19.96 -11.91
C SER A 10 10.49 19.70 -10.42
N THR A 11 9.69 20.60 -9.83
CA THR A 11 8.94 20.43 -8.57
C THR A 11 7.85 19.35 -8.66
N PHE A 12 7.68 18.71 -9.81
CA PHE A 12 6.72 17.61 -9.97
C PHE A 12 7.45 16.28 -9.78
N PRO A 13 6.96 15.40 -8.89
CA PRO A 13 7.50 14.06 -8.80
C PRO A 13 7.40 13.42 -10.20
N PRO A 14 8.39 12.61 -10.61
CA PRO A 14 8.34 11.95 -11.90
C PRO A 14 7.01 11.22 -12.02
N GLN A 15 6.30 11.38 -13.14
CA GLN A 15 4.92 10.89 -13.30
C GLN A 15 4.77 9.42 -12.88
N GLY A 16 5.81 8.61 -13.06
CA GLY A 16 5.87 7.23 -12.58
C GLY A 16 5.75 7.06 -11.06
N LEU A 17 6.35 7.94 -10.25
CA LEU A 17 6.23 7.91 -8.79
C LEU A 17 4.80 8.21 -8.34
N ILE A 18 4.18 9.25 -8.90
CA ILE A 18 2.79 9.62 -8.58
C ILE A 18 1.85 8.47 -8.93
N GLN A 19 2.02 7.87 -10.11
CA GLN A 19 1.23 6.71 -10.53
C GLN A 19 1.44 5.51 -9.60
N LEU A 20 2.69 5.25 -9.20
CA LEU A 20 3.01 4.16 -8.28
C LEU A 20 2.36 4.38 -6.89
N GLN A 21 2.42 5.60 -6.36
CA GLN A 21 1.73 5.98 -5.12
C GLN A 21 0.22 5.82 -5.25
N ALA A 22 -0.39 6.35 -6.32
CA ALA A 22 -1.83 6.27 -6.53
C ALA A 22 -2.33 4.82 -6.65
N VAL A 23 -1.60 3.96 -7.37
CA VAL A 23 -1.92 2.53 -7.47
C VAL A 23 -1.80 1.86 -6.11
N THR A 24 -0.75 2.14 -5.35
CA THR A 24 -0.54 1.58 -4.00
C THR A 24 -1.69 1.97 -3.06
N CYS A 25 -2.05 3.26 -3.01
CA CYS A 25 -3.17 3.75 -2.22
C CYS A 25 -4.50 3.09 -2.62
N ARG A 26 -4.76 2.94 -3.93
CA ARG A 26 -5.97 2.27 -4.43
C ARG A 26 -6.00 0.79 -4.03
N LEU A 27 -4.87 0.09 -4.02
CA LEU A 27 -4.79 -1.31 -3.58
C LEU A 27 -5.02 -1.43 -2.07
N MET A 28 -4.45 -0.53 -1.27
CA MET A 28 -4.68 -0.46 0.18
C MET A 28 -6.16 -0.20 0.49
N LEU A 29 -6.79 0.75 -0.21
CA LEU A 29 -8.22 1.02 -0.09
C LEU A 29 -9.06 -0.20 -0.51
N ARG A 30 -8.73 -0.86 -1.63
CA ARG A 30 -9.45 -2.08 -2.05
C ARG A 30 -9.36 -3.18 -0.99
N TYR A 31 -8.23 -3.30 -0.31
CA TYR A 31 -8.06 -4.27 0.77
C TYR A 31 -8.98 -4.00 1.97
N THR A 32 -9.29 -2.73 2.30
CA THR A 32 -10.24 -2.43 3.39
C THR A 32 -11.66 -2.90 3.07
N HIS A 33 -12.04 -2.94 1.80
CA HIS A 33 -13.33 -3.46 1.35
C HIS A 33 -13.33 -4.98 1.13
N HIS A 34 -12.21 -5.55 0.69
CA HIS A 34 -12.10 -6.97 0.38
C HIS A 34 -10.71 -7.51 0.74
N ALA A 35 -10.53 -7.87 2.01
CA ALA A 35 -9.25 -8.32 2.53
C ALA A 35 -8.84 -9.68 1.95
N SER A 36 -7.84 -9.70 1.07
CA SER A 36 -7.30 -10.92 0.44
C SER A 36 -5.79 -11.01 0.64
N PRO A 37 -5.24 -12.21 0.94
CA PRO A 37 -3.78 -12.39 1.07
C PRO A 37 -3.04 -12.02 -0.23
N TYR A 38 -3.65 -12.23 -1.39
CA TYR A 38 -3.09 -11.81 -2.67
C TYR A 38 -3.02 -10.28 -2.81
N LEU A 39 -4.04 -9.56 -2.34
CA LEU A 39 -4.01 -8.10 -2.33
C LEU A 39 -2.97 -7.59 -1.34
N ALA A 40 -2.84 -8.19 -0.16
CA ALA A 40 -1.82 -7.83 0.81
C ALA A 40 -0.40 -8.01 0.27
N SER A 41 -0.12 -9.16 -0.38
CA SER A 41 1.19 -9.40 -1.00
C SER A 41 1.46 -8.46 -2.17
N THR A 42 0.43 -8.10 -2.93
CA THR A 42 0.55 -7.09 -3.99
C THR A 42 0.87 -5.72 -3.41
N VAL A 43 0.19 -5.29 -2.35
CA VAL A 43 0.49 -4.01 -1.67
C VAL A 43 1.93 -3.99 -1.16
N ALA A 44 2.37 -5.05 -0.47
CA ALA A 44 3.76 -5.17 0.00
C ALA A 44 4.78 -5.04 -1.16
N ARG A 45 4.52 -5.69 -2.30
CA ARG A 45 5.38 -5.55 -3.48
C ARG A 45 5.47 -4.10 -3.97
N TYR A 46 4.35 -3.39 -4.03
CA TYR A 46 4.32 -2.00 -4.48
C TYR A 46 4.97 -1.03 -3.49
N LEU A 47 4.83 -1.27 -2.18
CA LEU A 47 5.53 -0.52 -1.14
C LEU A 47 7.05 -0.69 -1.24
N ARG A 48 7.53 -1.90 -1.54
CA ARG A 48 8.95 -2.14 -1.82
C ARG A 48 9.43 -1.31 -3.01
N LEU A 49 8.70 -1.35 -4.13
CA LEU A 49 9.01 -0.54 -5.31
C LEU A 49 9.06 0.97 -4.99
N LEU A 50 8.13 1.47 -4.17
CA LEU A 50 8.15 2.86 -3.71
C LEU A 50 9.40 3.17 -2.88
N SER A 51 9.76 2.29 -1.94
CA SER A 51 10.93 2.47 -1.09
C SER A 51 12.25 2.42 -1.85
N GLU A 52 12.30 1.72 -2.99
CA GLU A 52 13.46 1.57 -3.86
C GLU A 52 13.53 2.64 -4.97
N HIS A 53 12.47 3.45 -5.14
CA HIS A 53 12.42 4.46 -6.19
C HIS A 53 13.49 5.55 -5.98
N PRO A 54 14.25 5.97 -7.01
CA PRO A 54 15.39 6.89 -6.86
C PRO A 54 15.04 8.21 -6.16
N VAL A 55 13.87 8.78 -6.46
CA VAL A 55 13.40 10.02 -5.79
C VAL A 55 13.11 9.78 -4.30
N VAL A 56 12.57 8.62 -3.93
CA VAL A 56 12.26 8.29 -2.54
C VAL A 56 13.53 7.94 -1.77
N GLN A 57 14.53 7.34 -2.43
CA GLN A 57 15.84 7.07 -1.83
C GLN A 57 16.57 8.35 -1.37
N ASN A 58 16.31 9.48 -2.04
CA ASN A 58 16.84 10.79 -1.65
C ASN A 58 16.06 11.46 -0.51
N GLU A 59 14.91 10.90 -0.11
CA GLU A 59 13.99 11.45 0.90
C GLU A 59 13.85 10.46 2.07
N PRO A 60 14.74 10.49 3.08
CA PRO A 60 14.86 9.44 4.09
C PRO A 60 13.59 9.26 4.93
N GLU A 61 12.87 10.34 5.23
CA GLU A 61 11.61 10.29 5.98
C GLU A 61 10.48 9.62 5.18
N CYS A 62 10.35 9.97 3.89
CA CYS A 62 9.41 9.30 2.99
C CYS A 62 9.75 7.82 2.84
N ARG A 63 11.04 7.50 2.67
CA ARG A 63 11.50 6.11 2.57
C ARG A 63 11.20 5.32 3.84
N ALA A 64 11.46 5.88 5.01
CA ALA A 64 11.14 5.24 6.30
C ALA A 64 9.65 4.93 6.42
N THR A 65 8.80 5.87 5.98
CA THR A 65 7.33 5.67 5.95
C THR A 65 6.94 4.45 5.11
N TYR A 66 7.47 4.31 3.88
CA TYR A 66 7.16 3.15 3.04
C TYR A 66 7.73 1.84 3.60
N LEU A 67 8.89 1.89 4.24
CA LEU A 67 9.50 0.71 4.86
C LEU A 67 8.70 0.22 6.09
N HIS A 68 8.21 1.13 6.94
CA HIS A 68 7.33 0.76 8.04
C HIS A 68 6.02 0.15 7.53
N LEU A 69 5.38 0.78 6.53
CA LEU A 69 4.21 0.21 5.90
C LEU A 69 4.52 -1.17 5.31
N LEU A 70 5.66 -1.33 4.63
CA LEU A 70 6.06 -2.61 4.06
C LEU A 70 6.12 -3.71 5.13
N ASP A 71 6.72 -3.44 6.29
CA ASP A 71 6.80 -4.39 7.40
C ASP A 71 5.41 -4.80 7.89
N ASP A 72 4.51 -3.82 8.09
CA ASP A 72 3.12 -4.07 8.50
C ASP A 72 2.39 -5.00 7.51
N TRP A 73 2.51 -4.70 6.22
CA TRP A 73 1.87 -5.49 5.16
C TRP A 73 2.48 -6.88 5.01
N GLN A 74 3.78 -7.04 5.23
CA GLN A 74 4.42 -8.36 5.22
C GLN A 74 3.93 -9.23 6.38
N ARG A 75 3.73 -8.66 7.57
CA ARG A 75 3.13 -9.38 8.70
C ARG A 75 1.71 -9.86 8.39
N LEU A 76 0.92 -9.06 7.67
CA LEU A 76 -0.42 -9.48 7.22
C LEU A 76 -0.38 -10.66 6.25
N THR A 77 0.67 -10.76 5.42
CA THR A 77 0.82 -11.90 4.49
C THR A 77 1.31 -13.18 5.17
N LEU A 78 2.13 -13.04 6.20
CA LEU A 78 2.70 -14.18 6.95
C LEU A 78 1.75 -14.70 8.03
N GLY A 79 0.99 -13.81 8.68
CA GLY A 79 0.12 -14.13 9.81
C GLY A 79 -1.25 -14.70 9.44
N ARG A 80 -1.61 -14.77 8.15
CA ARG A 80 -2.96 -15.18 7.70
C ARG A 80 -2.99 -16.62 7.18
N SER A 81 -2.40 -17.54 7.94
CA SER A 81 -2.81 -18.94 7.87
C SER A 81 -4.15 -19.07 8.61
N TYR A 82 -5.24 -19.02 7.84
CA TYR A 82 -6.57 -19.54 8.18
C TYR A 82 -7.24 -19.03 9.48
N SER A 83 -7.90 -17.87 9.40
CA SER A 83 -9.20 -17.71 10.06
C SER A 83 -10.21 -17.27 9.01
N HIS A 84 -10.57 -18.21 8.14
CA HIS A 84 -11.82 -18.14 7.40
C HIS A 84 -12.89 -18.67 8.36
N GLU A 85 -13.44 -17.80 9.21
CA GLU A 85 -14.69 -18.15 9.87
C GLU A 85 -15.75 -18.22 8.76
N PRO A 86 -16.37 -19.39 8.50
CA PRO A 86 -17.50 -19.44 7.61
C PRO A 86 -18.61 -18.62 8.26
N LEU A 87 -19.14 -17.62 7.56
CA LEU A 87 -20.40 -16.96 7.92
C LEU A 87 -21.45 -18.07 8.08
N THR A 88 -21.76 -18.44 9.32
CA THR A 88 -22.84 -19.37 9.61
C THR A 88 -24.12 -18.78 9.02
N PRO A 89 -24.87 -19.52 8.19
CA PRO A 89 -26.16 -19.03 7.72
C PRO A 89 -27.05 -18.84 8.96
N VAL A 90 -27.57 -17.63 9.13
CA VAL A 90 -28.60 -17.31 10.13
C VAL A 90 -29.68 -18.37 10.01
N SER A 91 -29.79 -19.19 11.05
CA SER A 91 -30.85 -20.18 11.21
C SER A 91 -32.19 -19.45 11.26
N MET A 92 -32.85 -19.32 10.11
CA MET A 92 -34.25 -18.92 10.04
C MET A 92 -35.08 -19.97 10.78
N LYS A 93 -35.49 -19.65 12.00
CA LYS A 93 -36.56 -20.38 12.69
C LYS A 93 -37.85 -20.15 11.91
N PRO A 94 -38.54 -21.20 11.42
CA PRO A 94 -39.92 -21.05 11.00
C PRO A 94 -40.76 -20.99 12.27
N GLY A 95 -41.20 -19.80 12.64
CA GLY A 95 -42.30 -19.66 13.61
C GLY A 95 -43.55 -20.25 12.98
N ARG A 96 -43.91 -21.46 13.41
CA ARG A 96 -45.19 -22.11 13.10
C ARG A 96 -46.23 -21.75 14.17
N HIS A 97 -47.44 -21.53 13.67
CA HIS A 97 -48.76 -21.47 14.33
C HIS A 97 -49.13 -20.17 15.05
#